data_AF-A0A812PLV6-F1
#
_entry.id   AF-A0A812PLV6-F1
#
_cell.length_a   1.000
_cell.length_b   1.000
_cell.length_c   1.000
_cell.angle_alpha   90.00
_cell.angle_beta   90.00
_cell.angle_gamma   90.00
#
_symmetry.space_group_name_H-M   'P 1'
#
loop_
_entity.id
_entity.type
_entity.pdbx_description
1 polymer ?
#
loop_
_entity_poly.entity_id
_entity_poly.type
_entity_poly.pdbx_seq_one_letter_code
_entity_poly.pdbx_strand_id
1 'polypeptide(L)'
;MPEPARTERDAIEKKFKKDRQSFEDDLAGYLGMVNKFKEAGNLKQMDDHLEHILALKEHLERAQFDAEKLREKEVLLGWDASEFEKLTEAIEKLHPYDDLWELVYRFTSEADIMFPIPTRLSSLNTLFPY
;
A
#
# COMPACT_ATOMS: atom_id res chain seq x y z
N MET A 1 -29.36 39.80 9.65
CA MET A 1 -28.50 38.83 10.36
C MET A 1 -28.71 37.48 9.71
N PRO A 2 -27.66 36.76 9.27
CA PRO A 2 -27.82 35.40 8.78
C PRO A 2 -28.24 34.48 9.94
N GLU A 3 -29.15 33.54 9.67
CA GLU A 3 -29.66 32.59 10.67
C GLU A 3 -28.58 31.58 11.10
N PRO A 4 -28.54 31.19 12.39
CA PRO A 4 -27.52 30.30 12.95
C PRO A 4 -27.48 28.91 12.29
N ALA A 5 -28.62 28.43 11.79
CA ALA A 5 -28.73 27.13 11.11
C ALA A 5 -28.02 27.09 9.75
N ARG A 6 -27.89 28.24 9.06
CA ARG A 6 -27.16 28.31 7.78
C ARG A 6 -25.65 28.23 8.01
N THR A 7 -25.16 28.91 9.04
CA THR A 7 -23.74 28.91 9.39
C THR A 7 -23.22 27.55 9.85
N GLU A 8 -24.04 26.74 10.52
CA GLU A 8 -23.65 25.37 10.91
C GLU A 8 -23.58 24.42 9.70
N ARG A 9 -24.57 24.50 8.79
CA ARG A 9 -24.57 23.73 7.55
C ARG A 9 -23.36 24.06 6.67
N ASP A 10 -23.07 25.35 6.49
CA ASP A 10 -21.92 25.81 5.71
C ASP A 10 -20.59 25.32 6.30
N ALA A 11 -20.47 25.26 7.64
CA ALA A 11 -19.29 24.75 8.32
C ALA A 11 -19.10 23.23 8.10
N ILE A 12 -20.20 22.46 8.16
CA ILE A 12 -20.19 21.02 7.91
C ILE A 12 -19.79 20.74 6.45
N GLU A 13 -20.40 21.42 5.49
CA GLU A 13 -20.07 21.26 4.06
C GLU A 13 -18.62 21.66 3.78
N LYS A 14 -18.11 22.74 4.40
CA LYS A 14 -16.72 23.15 4.22
C LYS A 14 -15.72 22.14 4.78
N LYS A 15 -16.02 21.56 5.95
CA LYS A 15 -15.20 20.49 6.52
C LYS A 15 -15.23 19.26 5.61
N PHE A 16 -16.41 18.88 5.13
CA PHE A 16 -16.57 17.74 4.24
C PHE A 16 -15.79 17.88 2.92
N LYS A 17 -15.80 19.07 2.30
CA LYS A 17 -14.97 19.35 1.12
C LYS A 17 -13.48 19.19 1.40
N LYS A 18 -13.03 19.65 2.56
CA LYS A 18 -11.62 19.52 2.97
C LYS A 18 -11.25 18.05 3.19
N ASP A 19 -12.10 17.29 3.87
CA ASP A 19 -11.88 15.86 4.13
C ASP A 19 -11.83 15.07 2.80
N ARG A 20 -12.74 15.37 1.87
CA ARG A 20 -12.73 14.80 0.51
C ARG A 20 -11.45 15.14 -0.25
N GLN A 21 -11.01 16.39 -0.20
CA GLN A 21 -9.80 16.80 -0.90
C GLN A 21 -8.54 16.13 -0.33
N SER A 22 -8.43 16.05 1.00
CA SER A 22 -7.34 15.29 1.65
C SER A 22 -7.32 13.84 1.19
N PHE A 23 -8.49 13.21 1.09
CA PHE A 23 -8.62 11.84 0.60
C PHE A 23 -8.16 11.70 -0.85
N GLU A 24 -8.53 12.62 -1.74
CA GLU A 24 -8.05 12.62 -3.13
C GLU A 24 -6.53 12.82 -3.26
N ASP A 25 -5.93 13.61 -2.36
CA ASP A 25 -4.49 13.80 -2.26
C ASP A 25 -3.79 12.51 -1.78
N ASP A 26 -4.37 11.82 -0.78
CA ASP A 26 -3.87 10.54 -0.28
C ASP A 26 -3.90 9.46 -1.39
N LEU A 27 -4.99 9.38 -2.16
CA LEU A 27 -5.10 8.47 -3.32
C LEU A 27 -4.04 8.76 -4.38
N ALA A 28 -3.77 10.03 -4.67
CA ALA A 28 -2.71 10.42 -5.59
C ALA A 28 -1.33 10.02 -5.04
N GLY A 29 -1.13 10.14 -3.73
CA GLY A 29 0.06 9.68 -3.01
C GLY A 29 0.27 8.17 -3.18
N TYR A 30 -0.76 7.36 -2.91
CA TYR A 30 -0.70 5.90 -3.06
C TYR A 30 -0.38 5.49 -4.50
N LEU A 31 -1.05 6.09 -5.50
CA LEU A 31 -0.76 5.85 -6.91
C LEU A 31 0.71 6.21 -7.25
N GLY A 32 1.22 7.30 -6.68
CA GLY A 32 2.63 7.69 -6.81
C GLY A 32 3.58 6.63 -6.25
N MET A 33 3.27 6.04 -5.10
CA MET A 33 4.07 4.95 -4.52
C MET A 33 4.00 3.67 -5.35
N VAL A 34 2.81 3.28 -5.83
CA VAL A 34 2.63 2.13 -6.72
C VAL A 34 3.49 2.27 -7.98
N ASN A 35 3.51 3.46 -8.59
CA ASN A 35 4.34 3.70 -9.78
C ASN A 35 5.85 3.58 -9.52
N LYS A 36 6.34 3.79 -8.29
CA LYS A 36 7.77 3.63 -7.96
C LYS A 36 8.21 2.17 -8.00
N PHE A 37 7.31 1.19 -7.87
CA PHE A 37 7.67 -0.22 -8.02
C PHE A 37 8.11 -0.59 -9.43
N LYS A 38 7.86 0.25 -10.44
CA LYS A 38 8.46 0.11 -11.78
C LYS A 38 9.99 0.13 -11.75
N GLU A 39 10.57 0.82 -10.77
CA GLU A 39 12.01 0.96 -10.59
C GLU A 39 12.57 -0.06 -9.58
N ALA A 40 11.71 -0.84 -8.92
CA ALA A 40 12.09 -1.87 -7.97
C ALA A 40 12.57 -3.12 -8.73
N GLY A 41 13.85 -3.16 -9.07
CA GLY A 41 14.51 -4.29 -9.74
C GLY A 41 15.58 -4.98 -8.89
N ASN A 42 15.80 -4.54 -7.65
CA ASN A 42 16.90 -5.01 -6.82
C ASN A 42 16.45 -6.09 -5.83
N LEU A 43 16.83 -7.35 -6.11
CA LEU A 43 16.52 -8.50 -5.26
C LEU A 43 17.09 -8.39 -3.83
N LYS A 44 18.14 -7.58 -3.61
CA LYS A 44 18.70 -7.39 -2.26
C LYS A 44 17.77 -6.58 -1.34
N GLN A 45 16.79 -5.89 -1.91
CA GLN A 45 15.80 -5.07 -1.19
C GLN A 45 14.42 -5.72 -1.27
N MET A 46 14.36 -7.02 -1.55
CA MET A 46 13.11 -7.77 -1.68
C MET A 46 12.23 -7.63 -0.44
N ASP A 47 12.80 -7.79 0.76
CA ASP A 47 12.03 -7.68 2.01
C ASP A 47 11.45 -6.27 2.17
N ASP A 48 12.24 -5.22 1.89
CA ASP A 48 11.77 -3.83 1.90
C ASP A 48 10.63 -3.60 0.88
N HIS A 49 10.73 -4.21 -0.31
CA HIS A 49 9.71 -4.11 -1.34
C HIS A 49 8.41 -4.81 -0.94
N LEU A 50 8.51 -6.00 -0.34
CA LEU A 50 7.35 -6.74 0.18
C LEU A 50 6.67 -5.99 1.33
N GLU A 51 7.43 -5.46 2.29
CA GLU A 51 6.87 -4.64 3.38
C GLU A 51 6.14 -3.41 2.83
N HIS A 52 6.71 -2.72 1.84
CA HIS A 52 6.05 -1.58 1.21
C HIS A 52 4.78 -1.96 0.44
N ILE A 53 4.76 -3.11 -0.23
CA ILE A 53 3.56 -3.61 -0.91
C ILE A 53 2.47 -3.93 0.11
N LEU A 54 2.80 -4.63 1.19
CA LEU A 54 1.86 -4.95 2.27
C LEU A 54 1.28 -3.68 2.90
N ALA A 55 2.13 -2.70 3.22
CA ALA A 55 1.68 -1.42 3.76
C ALA A 55 0.73 -0.70 2.78
N LEU A 56 1.04 -0.70 1.48
CA LEU A 56 0.16 -0.12 0.47
C LEU A 56 -1.18 -0.85 0.34
N LYS A 57 -1.20 -2.19 0.43
CA LYS A 57 -2.45 -2.96 0.45
C LYS A 57 -3.32 -2.55 1.63
N GLU A 58 -2.76 -2.47 2.84
CA GLU A 58 -3.50 -2.01 4.02
C GLU A 58 -4.01 -0.57 3.89
N HIS A 59 -3.22 0.31 3.27
CA HIS A 59 -3.64 1.68 3.02
C HIS A 59 -4.77 1.78 1.99
N LEU A 60 -4.72 0.99 0.92
CA LEU A 60 -5.77 0.94 -0.10
C LEU A 60 -7.06 0.29 0.44
N GLU A 61 -6.97 -0.73 1.28
CA GLU A 61 -8.14 -1.31 1.97
C GLU A 61 -8.81 -0.29 2.90
N ARG A 62 -8.00 0.43 3.70
CA ARG A 62 -8.52 1.54 4.51
C ARG A 62 -9.16 2.62 3.64
N ALA A 63 -8.55 2.96 2.52
CA ALA A 63 -9.09 3.93 1.58
C ALA A 63 -10.40 3.48 0.94
N GLN A 64 -10.60 2.17 0.67
CA GLN A 64 -11.91 1.67 0.22
C GLN A 64 -13.00 1.88 1.27
N PHE A 65 -12.69 1.62 2.54
CA PHE A 65 -13.64 1.85 3.63
C PHE A 65 -13.97 3.34 3.81
N ASP A 66 -12.96 4.20 3.70
CA ASP A 66 -13.16 5.65 3.80
C ASP A 66 -13.90 6.22 2.58
N ALA A 67 -13.65 5.68 1.37
CA ALA A 67 -14.41 6.02 0.17
C ALA A 67 -15.90 5.70 0.34
N GLU A 68 -16.23 4.54 0.91
CA GLU A 68 -17.64 4.19 1.19
C GLU A 68 -18.29 5.16 2.17
N LYS A 69 -17.60 5.50 3.26
CA LYS A 69 -18.10 6.51 4.22
C LYS A 69 -18.26 7.89 3.60
N LEU A 70 -17.37 8.27 2.67
CA LEU A 70 -17.48 9.53 1.94
C LEU A 70 -18.69 9.51 1.01
N ARG A 71 -18.92 8.41 0.29
CA ARG A 71 -20.13 8.23 -0.54
C ARG A 71 -21.41 8.32 0.27
N GLU A 72 -21.48 7.65 1.42
CA GLU A 72 -22.64 7.74 2.32
C GLU A 72 -22.91 9.19 2.74
N LYS A 73 -21.85 9.95 3.08
CA LYS A 73 -21.97 11.37 3.46
C LYS A 73 -22.34 12.26 2.27
N GLU A 74 -21.85 11.99 1.06
CA GLU A 74 -22.24 12.70 -0.16
C GLU A 74 -23.74 12.55 -0.40
N VAL A 75 -24.26 11.33 -0.31
CA VAL A 75 -25.70 11.06 -0.44
C VAL A 75 -26.50 11.78 0.64
N LEU A 76 -26.04 11.78 1.90
CA LEU A 76 -26.71 12.50 3.00
C LEU A 76 -26.73 14.03 2.79
N LEU A 77 -25.72 14.58 2.12
CA LEU A 77 -25.66 16.00 1.74
C LEU A 77 -26.41 16.30 0.43
N GLY A 78 -26.93 15.27 -0.25
CA GLY A 78 -27.61 15.38 -1.54
C GLY A 78 -26.66 15.62 -2.71
N TRP A 79 -25.40 15.21 -2.59
CA TRP A 79 -24.38 15.28 -3.64
C TRP A 79 -24.30 13.97 -4.39
N ASP A 80 -23.79 14.01 -5.62
CA ASP A 80 -23.49 12.81 -6.41
C ASP A 80 -22.35 12.01 -5.76
N ALA A 81 -22.57 10.72 -5.63
CA ALA A 81 -21.59 9.80 -5.06
C ALA A 81 -20.35 9.71 -5.96
N SER A 82 -19.18 9.90 -5.37
CA SER A 82 -17.90 9.83 -6.08
C SER A 82 -17.44 8.40 -6.27
N GLU A 83 -16.97 8.08 -7.48
CA GLU A 83 -16.45 6.74 -7.81
C GLU A 83 -14.97 6.56 -7.44
N PHE A 84 -14.26 7.66 -7.13
CA PHE A 84 -12.84 7.68 -6.72
C PHE A 84 -11.95 6.81 -7.63
N GLU A 85 -11.97 7.05 -8.95
CA GLU A 85 -11.27 6.25 -9.98
C GLU A 85 -9.79 5.95 -9.67
N LYS A 86 -9.09 6.90 -9.03
CA LYS A 86 -7.67 6.74 -8.63
C LYS A 86 -7.45 5.59 -7.64
N LEU A 87 -8.44 5.28 -6.80
CA LEU A 87 -8.39 4.16 -5.87
C LEU A 87 -8.39 2.83 -6.64
N THR A 88 -9.32 2.69 -7.58
CA THR A 88 -9.42 1.52 -8.48
C THR A 88 -8.14 1.38 -9.28
N GLU A 89 -7.64 2.46 -9.88
CA GLU A 89 -6.38 2.47 -10.64
C GLU A 89 -5.18 2.04 -9.79
N ALA A 90 -5.09 2.49 -8.53
CA ALA A 90 -4.00 2.12 -7.63
C ALA A 90 -4.04 0.63 -7.27
N ILE A 91 -5.22 0.07 -7.04
CA ILE A 91 -5.41 -1.36 -6.74
C ILE A 91 -5.03 -2.21 -7.95
N GLU A 92 -5.54 -1.86 -9.14
CA GLU A 92 -5.26 -2.58 -10.38
C GLU A 92 -3.76 -2.57 -10.72
N LYS A 93 -3.09 -1.44 -10.49
CA LYS A 93 -1.65 -1.33 -10.72
C LYS A 93 -0.81 -2.04 -9.67
N LEU A 94 -1.29 -2.18 -8.43
CA LEU A 94 -0.54 -2.85 -7.37
C LEU A 94 -0.56 -4.38 -7.53
N HIS A 95 -1.68 -4.95 -7.98
CA HIS A 95 -1.85 -6.40 -8.17
C HIS A 95 -0.68 -7.12 -8.88
N PRO A 96 -0.20 -6.67 -10.06
CA PRO A 96 0.90 -7.36 -10.73
C PRO A 96 2.24 -7.26 -9.99
N TYR A 97 2.46 -6.21 -9.18
CA TYR A 97 3.68 -6.11 -8.36
C TYR A 97 3.62 -7.05 -7.16
N ASP A 98 2.45 -7.19 -6.54
CA ASP A 98 2.22 -8.14 -5.45
C ASP A 98 2.48 -9.59 -5.93
N ASP A 99 1.86 -9.98 -7.05
CA ASP A 99 2.06 -11.31 -7.66
C ASP A 99 3.54 -11.57 -8.00
N LEU A 100 4.23 -10.56 -8.54
CA LEU A 100 5.63 -10.67 -8.92
C LEU A 100 6.53 -10.88 -7.70
N TRP A 101 6.40 -10.05 -6.67
CA TRP A 101 7.25 -10.14 -5.49
C TRP A 101 6.93 -11.34 -4.62
N GLU A 102 5.66 -11.79 -4.57
CA GLU A 102 5.30 -13.07 -3.95
C GLU A 102 5.98 -14.25 -4.67
N LEU A 103 6.00 -14.25 -6.00
CA LEU A 103 6.69 -15.27 -6.78
C LEU A 103 8.21 -15.26 -6.52
N VAL A 104 8.81 -14.08 -6.49
CA VAL A 104 10.24 -13.92 -6.17
C VAL A 104 10.54 -14.46 -4.77
N TYR A 105 9.73 -14.10 -3.77
CA TYR A 105 9.85 -14.60 -2.39
C TYR A 105 9.78 -16.12 -2.31
N ARG A 106 8.82 -16.74 -3.00
CA ARG A 106 8.69 -18.20 -3.07
C ARG A 106 9.92 -18.85 -3.69
N PHE A 107 10.45 -18.29 -4.77
CA PHE A 107 11.63 -18.83 -5.44
C PHE A 107 12.90 -18.68 -4.59
N THR A 108 13.08 -17.56 -3.90
CA THR A 108 14.24 -17.34 -3.01
C THR A 108 14.17 -18.20 -1.75
N SER A 109 12.99 -18.38 -1.18
CA SER A 109 12.79 -19.24 0.00
C SER A 109 12.98 -20.72 -0.31
N GLU A 110 12.54 -21.19 -1.48
CA GLU A 110 12.82 -22.56 -1.95
C GLU A 110 14.31 -22.75 -2.29
N ALA A 111 14.98 -21.75 -2.86
CA ALA A 111 16.41 -21.80 -3.18
C ALA A 111 17.28 -21.90 -1.91
N ASP A 112 16.89 -21.24 -0.82
CA ASP A 112 17.59 -21.30 0.47
C ASP A 112 17.44 -22.68 1.14
N ILE A 113 16.35 -23.39 0.87
CA ILE A 113 16.12 -24.77 1.32
C ILE A 113 16.93 -25.79 0.48
N MET A 114 17.21 -25.49 -0.80
CA MET A 114 17.84 -26.43 -1.73
C MET A 114 19.39 -26.36 -1.76
N PHE A 115 19.98 -25.26 -1.32
CA PHE A 115 21.44 -25.13 -1.18
C PHE A 115 21.84 -24.61 0.21
N PRO A 116 21.75 -25.44 1.27
CA PRO A 116 22.50 -25.16 2.47
C PRO A 116 23.98 -25.20 2.09
N ILE A 117 24.64 -24.04 2.04
CA ILE A 117 26.10 -23.97 1.90
C ILE A 117 26.65 -24.84 3.03
N PRO A 118 27.34 -25.97 2.75
CA PRO A 118 28.04 -26.68 3.80
C PRO A 118 29.11 -25.71 4.28
N THR A 119 28.97 -25.19 5.50
CA THR A 119 30.01 -24.45 6.21
C THR A 119 31.18 -25.39 6.46
N ARG A 120 31.96 -25.66 5.41
CA ARG A 120 33.14 -26.52 5.45
C ARG A 120 34.34 -25.72 5.95
N LEU A 121 34.24 -25.09 7.13
CA LEU A 121 35.41 -24.55 7.85
C LEU A 121 35.14 -24.49 9.36
N SER A 122 34.83 -25.62 10.01
CA SER A 122 34.84 -25.68 11.49
C SER A 122 35.32 -27.00 12.07
N SER A 123 36.09 -27.80 11.32
CA SER A 123 36.67 -29.05 11.88
C SER A 123 37.93 -29.49 11.15
N LEU A 124 39.02 -28.72 11.26
CA LEU A 124 40.39 -29.27 11.14
C LEU A 124 41.34 -28.43 12.01
N ASN A 125 41.12 -28.46 13.31
CA ASN A 125 42.18 -28.17 14.27
C ASN A 125 42.16 -29.20 15.40
N THR A 126 42.35 -30.46 15.02
CA THR A 126 42.82 -31.54 15.88
C THR A 126 43.29 -32.68 14.98
N LEU A 127 44.48 -33.21 15.29
CA LEU A 127 45.08 -34.46 14.78
C LEU A 127 46.02 -34.35 13.56
N PHE A 128 47.23 -33.83 13.81
CA PHE A 128 48.45 -34.49 13.35
C PHE A 128 49.46 -34.53 14.50
N PRO A 129 49.66 -35.68 15.17
CA PRO A 129 50.88 -35.96 15.89
C PRO A 129 51.82 -36.73 14.95
N TYR A 130 52.97 -36.15 14.58
CA TYR A 130 54.25 -36.86 14.32
C TYR A 130 55.37 -35.83 14.22
#